data_AF-A0A7I7MCJ7-F1
#
_entry.id   AF-A0A7I7MCJ7-F1
#
_cell.length_a   1.000
_cell.length_b   1.000
_cell.length_c   1.000
_cell.angle_alpha   90.00
_cell.angle_beta   90.00
_cell.angle_gamma   90.00
#
_symmetry.space_group_name_H-M   'P 1'
#
loop_
_entity.id
_entity.type
_entity.pdbx_description
1 polymer ?
#
loop_
_entity_poly.entity_id
_entity_poly.type
_entity_poly.pdbx_seq_one_letter_code
_entity_poly.pdbx_strand_id
1 'polypeptide(L)'
;MTRMGLCGAAAATSLLTLAAPAGADTASFLSGLEPVYTSLTREQLLNAGAISCGILDAGQPAPVAVETLYRQMGIALATGNDIVAAAALHLGC
;
A
#
# COMPACT_ATOMS: atom_id res chain seq x y z
N MET A 1 -25.95 -19.69 32.27
CA MET A 1 -25.46 -20.71 33.22
C MET A 1 -24.34 -21.48 32.53
N THR A 2 -23.11 -21.29 33.02
CA THR A 2 -22.01 -22.28 33.14
C THR A 2 -21.62 -23.07 31.86
N ARG A 3 -20.38 -23.03 31.35
CA ARG A 3 -19.16 -23.50 32.03
C ARG A 3 -17.86 -22.87 31.47
N MET A 4 -17.00 -22.57 32.43
CA MET A 4 -15.58 -22.26 32.40
C MET A 4 -14.73 -23.51 32.03
N GLY A 5 -13.63 -23.29 31.30
CA GLY A 5 -12.44 -24.16 31.27
C GLY A 5 -11.85 -24.30 29.86
N LEU A 6 -10.54 -24.26 29.61
CA LEU A 6 -9.34 -24.04 30.41
C LEU A 6 -8.17 -23.94 29.41
N CYS A 7 -7.17 -23.09 29.69
CA CYS A 7 -5.79 -23.09 29.19
C CYS A 7 -5.46 -23.83 27.89
N GLY A 8 -5.35 -23.07 26.80
CA GLY A 8 -4.44 -23.38 25.70
C GLY A 8 -3.46 -22.22 25.53
N ALA A 9 -2.24 -22.35 26.05
CA ALA A 9 -1.13 -21.49 25.65
C ALA A 9 -0.75 -21.85 24.21
N ALA A 10 -1.58 -21.46 23.24
CA ALA A 10 -1.15 -21.39 21.87
C ALA A 10 -0.33 -20.12 21.74
N ALA A 11 0.95 -20.25 21.42
CA ALA A 11 1.75 -19.14 20.96
C ALA A 11 1.00 -18.50 19.79
N ALA A 12 0.31 -17.39 20.07
CA ALA A 12 -0.26 -16.56 19.04
C ALA A 12 0.94 -15.93 18.33
N THR A 13 1.44 -16.61 17.29
CA THR A 13 2.03 -15.92 16.16
C THR A 13 0.92 -15.02 15.66
N SER A 14 0.90 -13.80 16.20
CA SER A 14 0.16 -12.67 15.66
C SER A 14 0.70 -12.46 14.26
N LEU A 15 0.16 -13.24 13.32
CA LEU A 15 -0.04 -12.82 11.95
C LEU A 15 -0.74 -11.47 12.10
N LEU A 16 0.06 -10.41 12.07
CA LEU A 16 -0.38 -9.09 11.67
C LEU A 16 -0.93 -9.30 10.26
N THR A 17 -2.16 -9.79 10.22
CA THR A 17 -3.06 -9.58 9.11
C THR A 17 -3.18 -8.07 9.09
N LEU A 18 -2.27 -7.43 8.35
CA LEU A 18 -2.58 -6.19 7.65
C LEU A 18 -3.79 -6.57 6.81
N ALA A 19 -4.98 -6.53 7.44
CA ALA A 19 -6.19 -6.34 6.70
C ALA A 19 -5.88 -5.10 5.86
N ALA A 20 -5.77 -5.29 4.55
CA ALA A 20 -5.69 -4.17 3.62
C ALA A 20 -6.73 -3.16 4.11
N PRO A 21 -6.34 -1.89 4.31
CA PRO A 21 -7.19 -0.92 4.96
C PRO A 21 -8.57 -1.05 4.33
N ALA A 22 -9.62 -1.15 5.15
CA ALA A 22 -10.97 -1.48 4.66
C ALA A 22 -11.53 -0.43 3.67
N GLY A 23 -10.78 0.64 3.39
CA GLY A 23 -11.01 1.65 2.35
C GLY A 23 -9.94 1.70 1.26
N ALA A 24 -9.04 0.72 1.10
CA ALA A 24 -8.16 0.63 -0.06
C ALA A 24 -8.97 0.23 -1.30
N ASP A 25 -9.35 1.22 -2.10
CA ASP A 25 -9.97 1.03 -3.40
C ASP A 25 -8.89 0.79 -4.46
N THR A 26 -8.32 -0.42 -4.43
CA THR A 26 -7.28 -0.86 -5.36
C THR A 26 -7.77 -0.83 -6.81
N ALA A 27 -9.06 -1.05 -7.03
CA ALA A 27 -9.66 -1.00 -8.36
C ALA A 27 -9.62 0.42 -8.94
N SER A 28 -9.99 1.44 -8.15
CA SER A 28 -9.91 2.84 -8.55
C SER A 28 -8.48 3.31 -8.74
N PHE A 29 -7.57 2.90 -7.85
CA PHE A 29 -6.13 3.16 -7.99
C PHE A 29 -5.58 2.64 -9.33
N LEU A 30 -5.87 1.37 -9.66
CA LEU A 30 -5.40 0.77 -10.90
C LEU A 30 -6.11 1.35 -12.13
N SER A 31 -7.41 1.63 -12.04
CA SER A 31 -8.19 2.20 -13.16
C SER A 31 -7.68 3.57 -13.60
N GLY A 32 -7.09 4.37 -12.69
CA GLY A 32 -6.47 5.65 -13.03
C GLY A 32 -5.08 5.52 -13.66
N LEU A 33 -4.34 4.44 -13.35
CA LEU A 33 -2.92 4.31 -13.68
C LEU A 33 -2.63 3.33 -14.82
N GLU A 34 -3.31 2.17 -14.88
CA GLU A 34 -3.12 1.17 -15.95
C GLU A 34 -3.30 1.73 -17.38
N PRO A 35 -4.29 2.59 -17.69
CA PRO A 35 -4.43 3.13 -19.04
C PRO A 35 -3.37 4.19 -19.39
N VAL A 36 -2.77 4.84 -18.38
CA VAL A 36 -1.79 5.94 -18.58
C VAL A 36 -0.37 5.39 -18.63
N TYR A 37 -0.03 4.44 -17.76
CA TYR A 37 1.31 3.88 -17.62
C TYR A 37 1.38 2.43 -18.11
N THR A 38 1.14 2.24 -19.41
CA THR A 38 1.14 0.91 -20.06
C THR A 38 2.48 0.17 -19.99
N SER A 39 3.57 0.88 -19.68
CA SER A 39 4.90 0.29 -19.47
C SER A 39 5.08 -0.35 -18.08
N LEU A 40 4.18 -0.05 -17.13
CA LEU A 40 4.20 -0.63 -15.79
C LEU A 40 3.19 -1.77 -15.71
N THR A 41 3.60 -2.87 -15.10
CA THR A 41 2.67 -3.96 -14.82
C THR A 41 1.74 -3.60 -13.66
N ARG A 42 0.58 -4.25 -13.60
CA ARG A 42 -0.33 -4.14 -12.46
C ARG A 42 0.39 -4.36 -11.13
N GLU A 43 1.23 -5.38 -11.04
CA GLU A 43 1.98 -5.69 -9.80
C GLU A 43 2.97 -4.58 -9.45
N GLN A 44 3.63 -3.97 -10.44
CA GLN A 44 4.51 -2.82 -10.20
C GLN A 44 3.73 -1.62 -9.67
N LEU A 45 2.55 -1.33 -10.22
CA LEU A 45 1.68 -0.25 -9.73
C LEU A 45 1.24 -0.50 -8.29
N LEU A 46 0.81 -1.73 -7.97
CA LEU A 46 0.39 -2.09 -6.61
C LEU A 46 1.55 -2.02 -5.62
N ASN A 47 2.72 -2.52 -6.01
CA ASN A 47 3.92 -2.42 -5.19
C ASN A 47 4.30 -0.96 -4.95
N ALA A 48 4.23 -0.12 -5.99
CA ALA A 48 4.50 1.31 -5.89
C ALA A 48 3.52 2.02 -4.94
N GLY A 49 2.22 1.69 -5.02
CA GLY A 49 1.20 2.20 -4.12
C GLY A 49 1.44 1.76 -2.67
N ALA A 50 1.78 0.48 -2.45
CA ALA A 50 2.09 -0.05 -1.13
C ALA A 50 3.33 0.60 -0.48
N ILE A 51 4.41 0.80 -1.26
CA ILE A 51 5.60 1.53 -0.81
C ILE A 51 5.22 2.97 -0.43
N SER A 52 4.41 3.62 -1.26
CA SER A 52 3.97 4.99 -1.03
C SER A 52 3.20 5.10 0.29
N CYS A 53 2.22 4.23 0.51
CA CYS A 53 1.47 4.20 1.77
C CYS A 53 2.37 3.93 2.98
N GLY A 54 3.28 2.96 2.90
CA GLY A 54 4.20 2.68 4.02
C GLY A 54 5.07 3.87 4.40
N ILE A 55 5.42 4.73 3.44
CA ILE A 55 6.19 5.96 3.68
C ILE A 55 5.30 7.05 4.28
N LEU A 56 4.10 7.25 3.72
CA LEU A 56 3.14 8.25 4.21
C LEU A 56 2.65 7.95 5.63
N ASP A 57 2.32 6.68 5.91
CA ASP A 57 1.93 6.21 7.25
C ASP A 57 3.06 6.36 8.28
N ALA A 58 4.31 6.32 7.84
CA ALA A 58 5.48 6.61 8.70
C ALA A 58 5.66 8.12 8.98
N GLY A 59 4.74 8.97 8.50
CA GLY A 59 4.79 10.42 8.64
C GLY A 59 5.85 11.09 7.77
N GLN A 60 6.38 10.38 6.77
CA GLN A 60 7.30 10.96 5.79
C GLN A 60 6.53 11.67 4.68
N PRO A 61 7.09 12.76 4.12
CA PRO A 61 6.39 13.55 3.13
C PRO A 61 6.40 12.85 1.76
N ALA A 62 5.37 13.10 0.95
CA ALA A 62 5.20 12.53 -0.39
C ALA A 62 6.45 12.58 -1.31
N PRO A 63 7.28 13.64 -1.34
CA PRO A 63 8.49 13.66 -2.14
C PRO A 63 9.50 12.55 -1.79
N VAL A 64 9.55 12.11 -0.53
CA VAL A 64 10.38 10.97 -0.10
C VAL A 64 9.86 9.67 -0.71
N ALA A 65 8.54 9.49 -0.78
CA ALA A 65 7.94 8.36 -1.47
C ALA A 65 8.30 8.36 -2.96
N VAL A 66 8.13 9.49 -3.64
CA VAL A 66 8.47 9.63 -5.07
C VAL A 66 9.94 9.32 -5.35
N GLU A 67 10.86 9.87 -4.54
CA GLU A 67 12.29 9.57 -4.67
C GLU A 67 12.57 8.08 -4.46
N THR A 68 11.88 7.45 -3.50
CA THR A 68 12.00 6.01 -3.24
C THR A 68 11.55 5.18 -4.43
N LEU A 69 10.42 5.52 -5.06
CA LEU A 69 9.93 4.81 -6.26
C LEU A 69 10.93 4.94 -7.42
N TYR A 70 11.53 6.12 -7.59
CA TYR A 70 12.57 6.34 -8.60
C TYR A 70 13.82 5.50 -8.31
N ARG A 71 14.32 5.50 -7.07
CA ARG A 71 15.54 4.78 -6.69
C ARG A 71 15.38 3.26 -6.71
N GLN A 72 14.24 2.74 -6.25
CA GLN A 72 14.05 1.29 -6.07
C GLN A 72 13.47 0.61 -7.31
N MET A 73 12.64 1.30 -8.09
CA MET A 73 11.93 0.70 -9.23
C MET A 73 12.23 1.37 -10.56
N GLY A 74 12.99 2.47 -10.57
CA GLY A 74 13.27 3.23 -11.79
C GLY A 74 12.05 3.98 -12.34
N ILE A 75 11.00 4.18 -11.53
CA ILE A 75 9.81 4.94 -11.94
C ILE A 75 10.17 6.42 -12.07
N ALA A 76 9.89 7.03 -13.22
CA ALA A 76 10.15 8.45 -13.45
C ALA A 76 9.47 9.33 -12.39
N LEU A 77 10.11 10.42 -11.97
CA LEU A 77 9.62 11.27 -10.88
C LEU A 77 8.20 11.81 -11.11
N ALA A 78 7.82 12.14 -12.34
CA ALA A 78 6.47 12.56 -12.68
C ALA A 78 5.45 11.44 -12.41
N THR A 79 5.69 10.25 -12.99
CA THR A 79 4.88 9.05 -12.73
C THR A 79 4.83 8.68 -11.26
N GLY A 80 5.94 8.82 -10.54
CA GLY A 80 6.00 8.56 -9.10
C GLY A 80 5.12 9.52 -8.31
N ASN A 81 5.08 10.81 -8.65
CA ASN A 81 4.15 11.77 -8.02
C ASN A 81 2.69 11.36 -8.25
N ASP A 82 2.33 10.99 -9.48
CA ASP A 82 0.97 10.58 -9.82
C ASP A 82 0.55 9.32 -9.05
N ILE A 83 1.46 8.34 -8.93
CA ILE A 83 1.23 7.13 -8.14
C ILE A 83 1.07 7.45 -6.65
N VAL A 84 1.93 8.28 -6.07
CA VAL A 84 1.86 8.65 -4.65
C VAL A 84 0.57 9.40 -4.35
N ALA A 85 0.15 10.32 -5.23
CA ALA A 85 -1.12 11.02 -5.11
C ALA A 85 -2.33 10.07 -5.22
N ALA A 86 -2.31 9.16 -6.20
CA ALA A 86 -3.36 8.15 -6.35
C ALA A 86 -3.40 7.19 -5.15
N ALA A 87 -2.25 6.81 -4.60
CA ALA A 87 -2.16 5.99 -3.41
C ALA A 87 -2.80 6.69 -2.20
N ALA A 88 -2.46 7.95 -1.96
CA ALA A 88 -3.05 8.72 -0.87
C ALA A 88 -4.57 8.89 -1.00
N LEU A 89 -5.06 9.07 -2.24
CA LEU A 89 -6.49 9.28 -2.50
C LEU A 89 -7.31 7.99 -2.46
N HIS A 90 -6.77 6.87 -2.95
CA HIS A 90 -7.54 5.64 -3.18
C HIS A 90 -7.17 4.49 -2.24
N LEU A 91 -5.93 4.44 -1.75
CA LEU A 91 -5.49 3.35 -0.87
C LEU A 91 -5.67 3.66 0.62
N GLY A 92 -6.05 4.90 0.96
CA GLY A 92 -6.40 5.31 2.32
C GLY A 92 -5.20 5.49 3.24
N CYS A 93 -4.07 5.84 2.65
CA CYS A 93 -2.87 6.40 3.30
C CYS A 93 -2.72 7.97 3.44
#